data_AF-A0A072P6F6-F1
#
_entry.id   AF-A0A072P6F6-F1
#
_cell.length_a   1.000
_cell.length_b   1.000
_cell.length_c   1.000
_cell.angle_alpha   90.00
_cell.angle_beta   90.00
_cell.angle_gamma   90.00
#
_symmetry.space_group_name_H-M   'P 1'
#
loop_
_entity.id
_entity.type
_entity.pdbx_description
1 polymer ?
#
loop_
_entity_poly.entity_id
_entity_poly.type
_entity_poly.pdbx_seq_one_letter_code
_entity_poly.pdbx_strand_id
1 'polypeptide(L)'
;MSALERILSRPVAKPYRSGKIDPSAKPYLNENGLLDFAPGDVENPKEWSTGRRWYCTTVAVLLVVNATFASSSPSGCLVGIAEHFQVSRVAAGLVITLFLLGYCAGPLIFAPLSEFYGRRWVFYGSFTGYLAFNFLCAFAPNFGALLVGRLLTGTFSSAALTNAPGVLADVWGPVERGNAMAVFSMMTFVGPAVGPVISGFLELKKDWRWSFYVLLWLGGFTELLMFTIPETFPSTVLVNKARRLRATGIPEYQNIQAPAEAQGRKLADIFKVALIRPWQILFDTISLLVAVYLSVVYLLLYMLFTIYPIVFQQKRGWNSGVGELPLIGTAIGSCIGGAFIFYVSSRDRKKMEAGVPRRPEDRLTVAMVGGVLFAITMFWFAWTANFNSVHWFVPTLAGTLLSTSIMLIFVSYLNYLTDTYLMYTASAMAANTICRSAAGAAAPLFTQRMFDVLGVGGGGSLIGGVALLLAPIPFIFYKYGEPIRKRSRFAPTPSAPPAPSTDEEKQTPDPVGPLQVHTSESETTLPSSARSSKGSLAAASDSPPVTEKRHEATTLTNTPKLSST
;
A
#
# COMPACT_ATOMS: atom_id res chain seq x y z
N MET A 1 2.67 0.00 -31.45
CA MET A 1 3.24 0.71 -30.28
C MET A 1 4.05 1.96 -30.67
N SER A 2 4.96 1.91 -31.65
CA SER A 2 5.83 3.06 -32.00
C SER A 2 5.09 4.36 -32.41
N ALA A 3 3.99 4.27 -33.16
CA ALA A 3 3.20 5.45 -33.56
C ALA A 3 2.46 6.10 -32.37
N LEU A 4 1.85 5.29 -31.51
CA LEU A 4 1.23 5.73 -30.25
C LEU A 4 2.27 6.31 -29.30
N GLU A 5 3.43 5.69 -29.18
CA GLU A 5 4.57 6.23 -28.42
C GLU A 5 5.01 7.59 -28.92
N ARG A 6 5.08 7.78 -30.24
CA ARG A 6 5.50 9.07 -30.83
C ARG A 6 4.48 10.17 -30.55
N ILE A 7 3.19 9.88 -30.68
CA ILE A 7 2.10 10.86 -30.41
C ILE A 7 2.07 11.20 -28.92
N LEU A 8 2.09 10.18 -28.05
CA LEU A 8 2.06 10.34 -26.61
C LEU A 8 3.40 10.84 -26.03
N SER A 9 4.49 10.87 -26.80
CA SER A 9 5.78 11.40 -26.31
C SER A 9 5.81 12.91 -26.14
N ARG A 10 4.95 13.65 -26.86
CA ARG A 10 4.86 15.12 -26.84
C ARG A 10 4.15 15.73 -25.62
N PRO A 11 3.01 15.18 -25.14
CA PRO A 11 2.35 15.68 -23.92
C PRO A 11 3.03 15.25 -22.62
N VAL A 12 3.93 14.28 -22.67
CA VAL A 12 4.60 13.77 -21.47
C VAL A 12 5.61 14.82 -20.97
N ALA A 13 5.47 15.21 -19.71
CA ALA A 13 6.39 16.10 -19.02
C ALA A 13 7.71 15.39 -18.72
N LYS A 14 8.49 14.99 -19.75
CA LYS A 14 9.84 14.44 -19.59
C LYS A 14 10.83 15.57 -19.26
N PRO A 15 11.92 15.30 -18.51
CA PRO A 15 12.91 16.33 -18.18
C PRO A 15 13.82 16.64 -19.37
N TYR A 16 13.87 15.73 -20.33
CA TYR A 16 14.74 15.78 -21.48
C TYR A 16 13.90 15.55 -22.74
N ARG A 17 14.33 16.16 -23.85
CA ARG A 17 13.86 15.78 -25.19
C ARG A 17 14.80 14.68 -25.69
N SER A 18 14.25 13.56 -26.13
CA SER A 18 15.01 12.40 -26.60
C SER A 18 15.99 12.73 -27.74
N GLY A 19 15.75 13.81 -28.51
CA GLY A 19 16.66 14.27 -29.57
C GLY A 19 17.81 15.18 -29.12
N LYS A 20 17.93 15.53 -27.83
CA LYS A 20 19.01 16.38 -27.28
C LYS A 20 20.00 15.63 -26.39
N ILE A 21 19.87 14.31 -26.26
CA ILE A 21 20.79 13.49 -25.46
C ILE A 21 22.04 13.29 -26.29
N ASP A 22 23.20 13.69 -25.76
CA ASP A 22 24.49 13.50 -26.41
C ASP A 22 24.78 11.98 -26.55
N PRO A 23 24.78 11.43 -27.77
CA PRO A 23 25.07 10.01 -28.00
C PRO A 23 26.50 9.62 -27.59
N SER A 24 27.40 10.61 -27.42
CA SER A 24 28.81 10.38 -27.10
C SER A 24 29.09 10.27 -25.59
N ALA A 25 28.11 10.57 -24.72
CA ALA A 25 28.27 10.42 -23.28
C ALA A 25 28.40 8.93 -22.90
N LYS A 26 29.51 8.57 -22.25
CA LYS A 26 29.78 7.18 -21.86
C LYS A 26 28.67 6.65 -20.94
N PRO A 27 28.07 5.49 -21.26
CA PRO A 27 27.07 4.87 -20.42
C PRO A 27 27.69 4.41 -19.10
N TYR A 28 26.97 4.64 -18.00
CA TYR A 28 27.38 4.19 -16.68
C TYR A 28 26.96 2.72 -16.51
N LEU A 29 27.94 1.85 -16.23
CA LEU A 29 27.72 0.43 -15.99
C LEU A 29 27.97 0.13 -14.50
N ASN A 30 27.15 -0.74 -13.92
CA ASN A 30 27.36 -1.25 -12.57
C ASN A 30 28.49 -2.28 -12.51
N GLU A 31 28.81 -2.78 -11.31
CA GLU A 31 29.86 -3.79 -11.07
C GLU A 31 29.68 -5.08 -11.89
N ASN A 32 28.44 -5.37 -12.32
CA ASN A 32 28.10 -6.53 -13.13
C ASN A 32 28.14 -6.25 -14.65
N GLY A 33 28.63 -5.08 -15.07
CA GLY A 33 28.69 -4.68 -16.48
C GLY A 33 27.33 -4.33 -17.11
N LEU A 34 26.29 -4.12 -16.30
CA LEU A 34 24.92 -3.80 -16.74
C LEU A 34 24.65 -2.30 -16.65
N LEU A 35 23.78 -1.79 -17.51
CA LEU A 35 23.43 -0.36 -17.53
C LEU A 35 22.76 0.08 -16.23
N ASP A 36 23.27 1.16 -15.64
CA ASP A 36 22.69 1.80 -14.46
C ASP A 36 22.63 3.33 -14.62
N PHE A 37 21.94 3.99 -13.69
CA PHE A 37 21.88 5.45 -13.65
C PHE A 37 23.20 6.03 -13.16
N ALA A 38 23.71 7.03 -13.88
CA ALA A 38 24.84 7.82 -13.37
C ALA A 38 24.39 8.66 -12.15
N PRO A 39 25.30 9.02 -11.23
CA PRO A 39 25.01 9.99 -10.19
C PRO A 39 24.50 11.31 -10.80
N GLY A 40 23.33 11.78 -10.38
CA GLY A 40 22.69 12.99 -10.94
C GLY A 40 22.07 12.83 -12.34
N ASP A 41 21.86 11.59 -12.81
CA ASP A 41 21.22 11.34 -14.10
C ASP A 41 19.79 11.88 -14.13
N VAL A 42 19.53 12.78 -15.08
CA VAL A 42 18.24 13.42 -15.32
C VAL A 42 17.14 12.40 -15.67
N GLU A 43 17.51 11.22 -16.19
CA GLU A 43 16.57 10.13 -16.44
C GLU A 43 16.11 9.41 -15.17
N ASN A 44 16.85 9.51 -14.06
CA ASN A 44 16.47 8.93 -12.78
C ASN A 44 15.31 9.73 -12.16
N PRO A 45 14.13 9.11 -11.91
CA PRO A 45 12.98 9.81 -11.33
C PRO A 45 13.21 10.39 -9.94
N LYS A 46 14.18 9.87 -9.19
CA LYS A 46 14.55 10.38 -7.85
C LYS A 46 15.33 11.69 -7.90
N GLU A 47 16.03 11.96 -8.99
CA GLU A 47 16.83 13.18 -9.20
C GLU A 47 16.01 14.33 -9.80
N TRP A 48 14.70 14.14 -10.03
CA TRP A 48 13.85 15.19 -10.56
C TRP A 48 13.62 16.33 -9.57
N SER A 49 13.36 17.53 -10.10
CA SER A 49 13.02 18.69 -9.28
C SER A 49 11.79 18.42 -8.40
N THR A 50 11.82 18.96 -7.18
CA THR A 50 10.80 18.71 -6.15
C THR A 50 9.38 19.06 -6.63
N GLY A 51 9.21 20.16 -7.37
CA GLY A 51 7.91 20.54 -7.92
C GLY A 51 7.33 19.49 -8.87
N ARG A 52 8.18 18.81 -9.64
CA ARG A 52 7.75 17.77 -10.56
C ARG A 52 7.45 16.44 -9.88
N ARG A 53 8.23 16.08 -8.86
CA ARG A 53 7.92 14.92 -8.00
C ARG A 53 6.56 15.10 -7.33
N TRP A 54 6.27 16.31 -6.84
CA TRP A 54 4.93 16.67 -6.32
C TRP A 54 3.85 16.64 -7.39
N TYR A 55 4.11 17.13 -8.60
CA TYR A 55 3.14 17.01 -9.70
C TYR A 55 2.74 15.55 -9.96
N CYS A 56 3.73 14.66 -10.15
CA CYS A 56 3.46 13.23 -10.37
C CYS A 56 2.71 12.60 -9.19
N THR A 57 3.07 13.01 -7.96
CA THR A 57 2.39 12.56 -6.74
C THR A 57 0.93 13.01 -6.71
N THR A 58 0.65 14.28 -7.02
CA THR A 58 -0.71 14.83 -7.04
C THR A 58 -1.59 14.12 -8.08
N VAL A 59 -1.08 13.88 -9.30
CA VAL A 59 -1.87 13.15 -10.30
C VAL A 59 -2.09 11.71 -9.88
N ALA A 60 -1.08 11.02 -9.34
CA ALA A 60 -1.24 9.65 -8.80
C ALA A 60 -2.27 9.59 -7.66
N VAL A 61 -2.28 10.60 -6.77
CA VAL A 61 -3.27 10.72 -5.69
C VAL A 61 -4.67 11.03 -6.24
N LEU A 62 -4.80 11.87 -7.28
CA LEU A 62 -6.09 12.13 -7.93
C LEU A 62 -6.69 10.88 -8.59
N LEU A 63 -5.85 10.02 -9.20
CA LEU A 63 -6.30 8.71 -9.72
C LEU A 63 -6.90 7.84 -8.60
N VAL A 64 -6.26 7.86 -7.43
CA VAL A 64 -6.71 7.10 -6.25
C VAL A 64 -8.00 7.68 -5.68
N VAL A 65 -8.09 9.01 -5.57
CA VAL A 65 -9.31 9.69 -5.14
C VAL A 65 -10.48 9.36 -6.07
N ASN A 66 -10.26 9.32 -7.39
CA ASN A 66 -11.31 8.88 -8.33
C ASN A 66 -11.78 7.46 -8.01
N ALA A 67 -10.84 6.53 -7.85
CA ALA A 67 -11.15 5.13 -7.55
C ALA A 67 -11.96 5.00 -6.25
N THR A 68 -11.50 5.65 -5.18
CA THR A 68 -12.14 5.54 -3.86
C THR A 68 -13.43 6.34 -3.73
N PHE A 69 -13.56 7.45 -4.45
CA PHE A 69 -14.82 8.18 -4.56
C PHE A 69 -15.85 7.38 -5.37
N ALA A 70 -15.43 6.75 -6.47
CA ALA A 70 -16.30 5.87 -7.28
C ALA A 70 -16.77 4.62 -6.53
N SER A 71 -16.02 4.15 -5.53
CA SER A 71 -16.38 2.96 -4.77
C SER A 71 -17.60 3.17 -3.88
N SER A 72 -17.71 4.35 -3.24
CA SER A 72 -18.78 4.65 -2.30
C SER A 72 -19.88 5.56 -2.88
N SER A 73 -19.61 6.32 -3.94
CA SER A 73 -20.57 7.31 -4.45
C SER A 73 -21.99 6.75 -4.68
N PRO A 74 -22.22 5.54 -5.22
CA PRO A 74 -23.57 5.03 -5.35
C PRO A 74 -24.34 4.79 -4.04
N SER A 75 -23.68 4.81 -2.88
CA SER A 75 -24.33 4.53 -1.60
C SER A 75 -25.39 5.58 -1.23
N GLY A 76 -25.18 6.85 -1.57
CA GLY A 76 -26.14 7.92 -1.26
C GLY A 76 -27.35 7.96 -2.20
N CYS A 77 -27.35 7.17 -3.28
CA CYS A 77 -28.47 7.05 -4.22
C CYS A 77 -29.01 5.61 -4.39
N LEU A 78 -28.69 4.68 -3.46
CA LEU A 78 -29.16 3.28 -3.54
C LEU A 78 -30.69 3.16 -3.59
N VAL A 79 -31.40 4.08 -2.92
CA VAL A 79 -32.87 4.11 -2.92
C VAL A 79 -33.40 4.38 -4.33
N GLY A 80 -32.88 5.40 -5.01
CA GLY A 80 -33.26 5.71 -6.40
C GLY A 80 -32.88 4.62 -7.40
N ILE A 81 -31.74 3.97 -7.21
CA ILE A 81 -31.34 2.81 -8.03
C ILE A 81 -32.35 1.66 -7.84
N ALA A 82 -32.71 1.36 -6.59
CA ALA A 82 -33.68 0.32 -6.26
C ALA A 82 -35.06 0.59 -6.87
N GLU A 83 -35.54 1.83 -6.79
CA GLU A 83 -36.81 2.26 -7.36
C GLU A 83 -36.79 2.25 -8.89
N HIS A 84 -35.73 2.76 -9.54
CA HIS A 84 -35.65 2.82 -10.99
C HIS A 84 -35.64 1.42 -11.64
N PHE A 85 -34.87 0.49 -11.07
CA PHE A 85 -34.76 -0.87 -11.60
C PHE A 85 -35.76 -1.85 -10.98
N GLN A 86 -36.62 -1.40 -10.07
CA GLN A 86 -37.61 -2.22 -9.37
C GLN A 86 -36.98 -3.45 -8.67
N VAL A 87 -35.86 -3.22 -7.98
CA VAL A 87 -35.14 -4.25 -7.22
C VAL A 87 -35.17 -3.95 -5.73
N SER A 88 -34.89 -4.96 -4.89
CA SER A 88 -34.79 -4.74 -3.45
C SER A 88 -33.61 -3.82 -3.08
N ARG A 89 -33.68 -3.12 -1.94
CA ARG A 89 -32.57 -2.31 -1.43
C ARG A 89 -31.28 -3.12 -1.19
N VAL A 90 -31.44 -4.39 -0.78
CA VAL A 90 -30.31 -5.33 -0.63
C VAL A 90 -29.68 -5.62 -2.00
N ALA A 91 -30.50 -5.85 -3.03
CA ALA A 91 -30.00 -6.02 -4.39
C ALA A 91 -29.29 -4.76 -4.89
N ALA A 92 -29.83 -3.56 -4.67
CA ALA A 92 -29.15 -2.31 -5.04
C ALA A 92 -27.76 -2.18 -4.38
N GLY A 93 -27.58 -2.68 -3.17
CA GLY A 93 -26.28 -2.76 -2.49
C GLY A 93 -25.20 -3.52 -3.29
N LEU A 94 -25.59 -4.41 -4.21
CA LEU A 94 -24.66 -5.12 -5.11
C LEU A 94 -23.85 -4.17 -6.01
N VAL A 95 -24.35 -2.96 -6.26
CA VAL A 95 -23.62 -1.91 -6.99
C VAL A 95 -22.31 -1.56 -6.30
N ILE A 96 -22.28 -1.56 -4.96
CA ILE A 96 -21.07 -1.34 -4.16
C ILE A 96 -20.27 -2.64 -4.06
N THR A 97 -20.94 -3.76 -3.74
CA THR A 97 -20.29 -5.08 -3.62
C THR A 97 -19.48 -5.44 -4.87
N LEU A 98 -20.07 -5.35 -6.07
CA LEU A 98 -19.40 -5.78 -7.30
C LEU A 98 -18.19 -4.90 -7.62
N PHE A 99 -18.26 -3.61 -7.30
CA PHE A 99 -17.10 -2.72 -7.44
C PHE A 99 -15.93 -3.16 -6.55
N LEU A 100 -16.22 -3.53 -5.30
CA LEU A 100 -15.19 -4.02 -4.36
C LEU A 100 -14.70 -5.43 -4.68
N LEU A 101 -15.54 -6.28 -5.26
CA LEU A 101 -15.07 -7.55 -5.83
C LEU A 101 -14.13 -7.28 -7.02
N GLY A 102 -14.39 -6.23 -7.80
CA GLY A 102 -13.47 -5.73 -8.80
C GLY A 102 -12.10 -5.36 -8.21
N TYR A 103 -12.07 -4.73 -7.03
CA TYR A 103 -10.83 -4.46 -6.27
C TYR A 103 -10.08 -5.71 -5.80
N CYS A 104 -10.73 -6.87 -5.74
CA CYS A 104 -10.04 -8.13 -5.48
C CYS A 104 -9.32 -8.64 -6.74
N ALA A 105 -9.97 -8.56 -7.90
CA ALA A 105 -9.42 -9.08 -9.15
C ALA A 105 -8.32 -8.19 -9.74
N GLY A 106 -8.50 -6.87 -9.71
CA GLY A 106 -7.61 -5.95 -10.42
C GLY A 106 -6.15 -5.94 -9.93
N PRO A 107 -5.82 -5.99 -8.63
CA PRO A 107 -4.44 -6.07 -8.16
C PRO A 107 -3.66 -7.26 -8.73
N LEU A 108 -4.31 -8.41 -8.90
CA LEU A 108 -3.70 -9.62 -9.46
C LEU A 108 -3.31 -9.48 -10.94
N ILE A 109 -3.94 -8.53 -11.63
CA ILE A 109 -3.71 -8.26 -13.05
C ILE A 109 -2.76 -7.08 -13.21
N PHE A 110 -3.08 -5.93 -12.61
CA PHE A 110 -2.42 -4.67 -12.91
C PHE A 110 -1.11 -4.45 -12.14
N ALA A 111 -0.93 -5.08 -10.97
CA ALA A 111 0.33 -5.00 -10.26
C ALA A 111 1.49 -5.66 -11.05
N PRO A 112 1.42 -6.95 -11.44
CA PRO A 112 2.48 -7.59 -12.22
C PRO A 112 2.68 -6.95 -13.59
N LEU A 113 1.59 -6.54 -14.27
CA LEU A 113 1.69 -5.83 -15.54
C LEU A 113 2.49 -4.53 -15.40
N SER A 114 2.35 -3.82 -14.28
CA SER A 114 3.05 -2.54 -14.07
C SER A 114 4.55 -2.72 -13.80
N GLU A 115 4.95 -3.86 -13.26
CA GLU A 115 6.36 -4.22 -13.08
C GLU A 115 7.00 -4.69 -14.39
N PHE A 116 6.21 -5.25 -15.31
CA PHE A 116 6.72 -5.71 -16.60
C PHE A 116 6.71 -4.63 -17.69
N TYR A 117 5.58 -3.95 -17.88
CA TYR A 117 5.38 -2.95 -18.93
C TYR A 117 5.70 -1.51 -18.48
N GLY A 118 5.98 -1.30 -17.19
CA GLY A 118 6.13 0.03 -16.59
C GLY A 118 4.83 0.59 -16.02
N ARG A 119 4.93 1.66 -15.21
CA ARG A 119 3.75 2.24 -14.52
C ARG A 119 2.84 2.97 -15.51
N ARG A 120 3.44 3.69 -16.47
CA ARG A 120 2.70 4.63 -17.33
C ARG A 120 1.64 3.93 -18.19
N TRP A 121 2.04 2.88 -18.89
CA TRP A 121 1.13 2.17 -19.81
C TRP A 121 -0.01 1.47 -19.08
N VAL A 122 0.26 0.95 -17.88
CA VAL A 122 -0.77 0.33 -17.06
C VAL A 122 -1.77 1.38 -16.59
N PHE A 123 -1.35 2.58 -16.17
CA PHE A 123 -2.31 3.64 -15.86
C PHE A 123 -3.16 4.04 -17.06
N TYR A 124 -2.57 4.19 -18.25
CA TYR A 124 -3.32 4.57 -19.45
C TYR A 124 -4.40 3.53 -19.77
N GLY A 125 -4.02 2.26 -19.89
CA GLY A 125 -5.00 1.21 -20.19
C GLY A 125 -6.05 1.05 -19.10
N SER A 126 -5.63 1.10 -17.83
CA SER A 126 -6.54 0.84 -16.71
C SER A 126 -7.51 1.99 -16.45
N PHE A 127 -7.02 3.23 -16.44
CA PHE A 127 -7.87 4.38 -16.12
C PHE A 127 -8.82 4.74 -17.27
N THR A 128 -8.39 4.60 -18.52
CA THR A 128 -9.30 4.71 -19.68
C THR A 128 -10.39 3.63 -19.63
N GLY A 129 -10.03 2.39 -19.25
CA GLY A 129 -11.01 1.34 -18.99
C GLY A 129 -12.00 1.72 -17.88
N TYR A 130 -11.52 2.26 -16.76
CA TYR A 130 -12.35 2.77 -15.68
C TYR A 130 -13.35 3.82 -16.15
N LEU A 131 -12.95 4.76 -17.02
CA LEU A 131 -13.86 5.76 -17.58
C LEU A 131 -14.88 5.15 -18.55
N ALA A 132 -14.45 4.27 -19.45
CA ALA A 132 -15.33 3.60 -20.40
C ALA A 132 -16.42 2.79 -19.68
N PHE A 133 -16.08 2.05 -18.62
CA PHE A 133 -17.07 1.29 -17.87
C PHE A 133 -17.90 2.16 -16.90
N ASN A 134 -17.41 3.34 -16.48
CA ASN A 134 -18.28 4.30 -15.78
C ASN A 134 -19.32 4.90 -16.73
N PHE A 135 -18.98 5.06 -18.00
CA PHE A 135 -19.95 5.46 -19.02
C PHE A 135 -21.04 4.40 -19.15
N LEU A 136 -20.67 3.12 -19.17
CA LEU A 136 -21.64 2.03 -19.10
C LEU A 136 -22.52 2.10 -17.85
N CYS A 137 -21.97 2.41 -16.67
CA CYS A 137 -22.77 2.57 -15.44
C CYS A 137 -23.76 3.74 -15.54
N ALA A 138 -23.32 4.89 -16.06
CA ALA A 138 -24.14 6.09 -16.19
C ALA A 138 -25.33 5.88 -17.14
N PHE A 139 -25.10 5.14 -18.23
CA PHE A 139 -26.09 4.85 -19.27
C PHE A 139 -26.59 3.41 -19.23
N ALA A 140 -26.56 2.77 -18.05
CA ALA A 140 -26.95 1.37 -17.92
C ALA A 140 -28.44 1.18 -18.31
N PRO A 141 -28.75 0.30 -19.29
CA PRO A 141 -30.13 0.06 -19.73
C PRO A 141 -30.92 -0.82 -18.77
N ASN A 142 -30.23 -1.64 -17.98
CA ASN A 142 -30.83 -2.55 -16.99
C ASN A 142 -29.88 -2.76 -15.82
N PHE A 143 -30.40 -3.35 -14.74
CA PHE A 143 -29.64 -3.56 -13.51
C PHE A 143 -28.41 -4.47 -13.72
N GLY A 144 -28.52 -5.52 -14.54
CA GLY A 144 -27.40 -6.41 -14.84
C GLY A 144 -26.24 -5.69 -15.53
N ALA A 145 -26.54 -4.82 -16.50
CA ALA A 145 -25.54 -3.98 -17.17
C ALA A 145 -24.84 -3.04 -16.17
N LEU A 146 -25.60 -2.46 -15.23
CA LEU A 146 -25.03 -1.66 -14.14
C LEU A 146 -24.08 -2.50 -13.28
N LEU A 147 -24.47 -3.71 -12.86
CA LEU A 147 -23.62 -4.58 -12.06
C LEU A 147 -22.32 -4.99 -12.78
N VAL A 148 -22.40 -5.37 -14.06
CA VAL A 148 -21.22 -5.68 -14.88
C VAL A 148 -20.32 -4.45 -15.02
N GLY A 149 -20.90 -3.28 -15.30
CA GLY A 149 -20.17 -2.02 -15.32
C GLY A 149 -19.47 -1.74 -13.99
N ARG A 150 -20.12 -2.00 -12.86
CA ARG A 150 -19.53 -1.81 -11.52
C ARG A 150 -18.38 -2.77 -11.25
N LEU A 151 -18.49 -4.04 -11.62
CA LEU A 151 -17.40 -5.00 -11.49
C LEU A 151 -16.17 -4.54 -12.29
N LEU A 152 -16.38 -4.19 -13.56
CA LEU A 152 -15.30 -3.78 -14.45
C LEU A 152 -14.69 -2.44 -14.03
N THR A 153 -15.49 -1.43 -13.68
CA THR A 153 -14.98 -0.15 -13.14
C THR A 153 -14.14 -0.36 -11.89
N GLY A 154 -14.58 -1.25 -10.98
CA GLY A 154 -13.81 -1.65 -9.81
C GLY A 154 -12.47 -2.28 -10.19
N THR A 155 -12.48 -3.29 -11.07
CA THR A 155 -11.26 -3.95 -11.55
C THR A 155 -10.27 -2.96 -12.14
N PHE A 156 -10.72 -2.10 -13.05
CA PHE A 156 -9.86 -1.14 -13.73
C PHE A 156 -9.34 -0.02 -12.81
N SER A 157 -10.16 0.47 -11.88
CA SER A 157 -9.72 1.52 -10.95
C SER A 157 -8.77 1.03 -9.85
N SER A 158 -8.76 -0.27 -9.55
CA SER A 158 -7.84 -0.81 -8.54
C SER A 158 -6.36 -0.61 -8.90
N ALA A 159 -6.04 -0.48 -10.20
CA ALA A 159 -4.68 -0.21 -10.66
C ALA A 159 -4.10 1.08 -10.07
N ALA A 160 -4.94 2.11 -9.89
CA ALA A 160 -4.55 3.35 -9.22
C ALA A 160 -4.11 3.09 -7.77
N LEU A 161 -4.90 2.31 -7.04
CA LEU A 161 -4.64 1.98 -5.64
C LEU A 161 -3.36 1.14 -5.45
N THR A 162 -3.08 0.19 -6.36
CA THR A 162 -1.91 -0.70 -6.22
C THR A 162 -0.63 -0.07 -6.74
N ASN A 163 -0.71 0.72 -7.81
CA ASN A 163 0.47 1.19 -8.52
C ASN A 163 0.91 2.60 -8.07
N ALA A 164 0.02 3.41 -7.50
CA ALA A 164 0.39 4.74 -6.98
C ALA A 164 1.46 4.67 -5.87
N PRO A 165 1.41 3.77 -4.87
CA PRO A 165 2.52 3.58 -3.93
C PRO A 165 3.85 3.25 -4.60
N GLY A 166 3.81 2.52 -5.72
CA GLY A 166 4.97 2.24 -6.56
C GLY A 166 5.55 3.51 -7.19
N VAL A 167 4.71 4.35 -7.80
CA VAL A 167 5.12 5.67 -8.33
C VAL A 167 5.78 6.52 -7.24
N LEU A 168 5.19 6.57 -6.05
CA LEU A 168 5.74 7.32 -4.92
C LEU A 168 7.11 6.78 -4.49
N ALA A 169 7.31 5.47 -4.50
CA ALA A 169 8.60 4.83 -4.21
C ALA A 169 9.64 5.06 -5.31
N ASP A 170 9.18 5.19 -6.56
CA ASP A 170 10.03 5.42 -7.71
C ASP A 170 10.56 6.87 -7.76
N VAL A 171 9.76 7.86 -7.36
CA VAL A 171 10.12 9.30 -7.45
C VAL A 171 10.66 9.90 -6.14
N TRP A 172 10.31 9.35 -4.97
CA TRP A 172 10.76 9.89 -3.68
C TRP A 172 11.87 9.06 -3.03
N GLY A 173 12.80 9.74 -2.36
CA GLY A 173 13.81 9.09 -1.52
C GLY A 173 13.17 8.44 -0.27
N PRO A 174 13.89 7.55 0.43
CA PRO A 174 13.35 6.78 1.56
C PRO A 174 12.69 7.61 2.67
N VAL A 175 13.23 8.81 2.93
CA VAL A 175 12.77 9.71 3.98
C VAL A 175 11.53 10.51 3.53
N GLU A 176 11.60 11.16 2.37
CA GLU A 176 10.51 11.99 1.84
C GLU A 176 9.30 11.16 1.41
N ARG A 177 9.53 9.90 1.01
CA ARG A 177 8.48 8.93 0.65
C ARG A 177 7.44 8.76 1.75
N GLY A 178 7.85 8.80 3.03
CA GLY A 178 6.91 8.68 4.15
C GLY A 178 5.83 9.78 4.13
N ASN A 179 6.21 11.01 3.77
CA ASN A 179 5.27 12.13 3.68
C ASN A 179 4.32 11.99 2.50
N ALA A 180 4.85 11.62 1.32
CA ALA A 180 4.02 11.38 0.14
C ALA A 180 3.02 10.23 0.38
N MET A 181 3.46 9.15 1.02
CA MET A 181 2.60 8.00 1.38
C MET A 181 1.50 8.38 2.39
N ALA A 182 1.79 9.30 3.31
CA ALA A 182 0.79 9.84 4.23
C ALA A 182 -0.27 10.67 3.50
N VAL A 183 0.11 11.55 2.56
CA VAL A 183 -0.85 12.27 1.70
C VAL A 183 -1.73 11.31 0.90
N PHE A 184 -1.12 10.33 0.24
CA PHE A 184 -1.83 9.27 -0.47
C PHE A 184 -2.85 8.56 0.42
N SER A 185 -2.43 8.19 1.63
CA SER A 185 -3.31 7.47 2.56
C SER A 185 -4.47 8.33 3.03
N MET A 186 -4.25 9.62 3.35
CA MET A 186 -5.33 10.53 3.75
C MET A 186 -6.40 10.62 2.66
N MET A 187 -5.96 10.85 1.43
CA MET A 187 -6.86 11.03 0.29
C MET A 187 -7.61 9.75 -0.08
N THR A 188 -7.05 8.59 0.23
CA THR A 188 -7.72 7.28 0.08
C THR A 188 -8.99 7.18 0.94
N PHE A 189 -9.05 7.83 2.10
CA PHE A 189 -10.24 7.85 2.98
C PHE A 189 -11.14 9.06 2.78
N VAL A 190 -10.61 10.19 2.30
CA VAL A 190 -11.41 11.36 1.95
C VAL A 190 -12.36 11.04 0.78
N GLY A 191 -11.88 10.35 -0.25
CA GLY A 191 -12.70 9.98 -1.41
C GLY A 191 -14.01 9.27 -1.04
N PRO A 192 -13.96 8.17 -0.26
CA PRO A 192 -15.15 7.43 0.12
C PRO A 192 -16.12 8.20 1.01
N ALA A 193 -15.63 9.15 1.80
CA ALA A 193 -16.44 9.98 2.70
C ALA A 193 -17.25 11.04 1.93
N VAL A 194 -16.68 11.62 0.87
CA VAL A 194 -17.33 12.70 0.09
C VAL A 194 -18.30 12.14 -0.96
N GLY A 195 -18.04 10.93 -1.49
CA GLY A 195 -18.88 10.27 -2.50
C GLY A 195 -20.38 10.22 -2.16
N PRO A 196 -20.78 9.65 -1.00
CA PRO A 196 -22.17 9.50 -0.60
C PRO A 196 -22.84 10.85 -0.39
N VAL A 197 -22.13 11.82 0.19
CA VAL A 197 -22.63 13.19 0.41
C VAL A 197 -23.03 13.84 -0.91
N ILE A 198 -22.13 13.83 -1.90
CA ILE A 198 -22.40 14.43 -3.21
C ILE A 198 -23.57 13.69 -3.89
N SER A 199 -23.53 12.36 -3.92
CA SER A 199 -24.60 11.56 -4.55
C SER A 199 -25.97 11.75 -3.89
N GLY A 200 -26.02 11.85 -2.56
CA GLY A 200 -27.27 12.00 -1.81
C GLY A 200 -27.96 13.33 -2.06
N PHE A 201 -27.19 14.42 -2.26
CA PHE A 201 -27.74 15.71 -2.68
C PHE A 201 -28.16 15.74 -4.15
N LEU A 202 -27.41 15.06 -5.03
CA LEU A 202 -27.77 14.96 -6.45
C LEU A 202 -29.06 14.19 -6.64
N GLU A 203 -29.24 13.10 -5.89
CA GLU A 203 -30.46 12.29 -5.86
C GLU A 203 -31.71 13.12 -5.51
N LEU A 204 -31.59 14.12 -4.63
CA LEU A 204 -32.72 14.99 -4.27
C LEU A 204 -33.15 15.96 -5.37
N LYS A 205 -32.23 16.29 -6.29
CA LYS A 205 -32.43 17.34 -7.31
C LYS A 205 -32.61 16.77 -8.71
N LYS A 206 -32.08 15.59 -8.95
CA LYS A 206 -31.99 14.91 -10.24
C LYS A 206 -32.21 13.41 -10.04
N ASP A 207 -31.70 12.57 -10.95
CA ASP A 207 -31.74 11.11 -10.85
C ASP A 207 -30.38 10.51 -10.42
N TRP A 208 -30.41 9.25 -10.00
CA TRP A 208 -29.25 8.49 -9.55
C TRP A 208 -28.07 8.48 -10.53
N ARG A 209 -28.33 8.66 -11.83
CA ARG A 209 -27.30 8.72 -12.88
C ARG A 209 -26.32 9.87 -12.71
N TRP A 210 -26.73 10.97 -12.06
CA TRP A 210 -25.84 12.10 -11.82
C TRP A 210 -24.64 11.78 -10.94
N SER A 211 -24.76 10.77 -10.06
CA SER A 211 -23.61 10.25 -9.32
C SER A 211 -22.51 9.80 -10.29
N PHE A 212 -22.87 9.06 -11.34
CA PHE A 212 -21.94 8.58 -12.37
C PHE A 212 -21.48 9.68 -13.33
N TYR A 213 -22.30 10.69 -13.65
CA TYR A 213 -21.85 11.81 -14.46
C TYR A 213 -20.74 12.61 -13.77
N VAL A 214 -20.83 12.82 -12.45
CA VAL A 214 -19.76 13.46 -11.68
C VAL A 214 -18.48 12.62 -11.69
N LEU A 215 -18.60 11.29 -11.61
CA LEU A 215 -17.46 10.38 -11.76
C LEU A 215 -16.78 10.52 -13.12
N LEU A 216 -17.58 10.64 -14.20
CA LEU A 216 -17.06 10.82 -15.55
C LEU A 216 -16.36 12.16 -15.72
N TRP A 217 -16.88 13.24 -15.14
CA TRP A 217 -16.23 14.55 -15.21
C TRP A 217 -14.93 14.60 -14.40
N LEU A 218 -14.95 14.11 -13.16
CA LEU A 218 -13.76 14.04 -12.32
C LEU A 218 -12.70 13.11 -12.94
N GLY A 219 -13.14 11.95 -13.45
CA GLY A 219 -12.29 10.99 -14.12
C GLY A 219 -11.72 11.56 -15.42
N GLY A 220 -12.53 12.18 -16.28
CA GLY A 220 -12.08 12.76 -17.54
C GLY A 220 -11.03 13.86 -17.33
N PHE A 221 -11.25 14.74 -16.36
CA PHE A 221 -10.23 15.73 -15.96
C PHE A 221 -8.92 15.06 -15.49
N THR A 222 -9.05 14.01 -14.68
CA THR A 222 -7.88 13.29 -14.14
C THR A 222 -7.16 12.51 -15.24
N GLU A 223 -7.87 11.97 -16.23
CA GLU A 223 -7.31 11.26 -17.38
C GLU A 223 -6.45 12.19 -18.25
N LEU A 224 -6.91 13.42 -18.48
CA LEU A 224 -6.13 14.44 -19.18
C LEU A 224 -4.81 14.74 -18.46
N LEU A 225 -4.84 14.85 -17.13
CA LEU A 225 -3.62 15.04 -16.34
C LEU A 225 -2.76 13.77 -16.32
N MET A 226 -3.35 12.58 -16.31
CA MET A 226 -2.63 11.32 -16.32
C MET A 226 -1.78 11.17 -17.58
N PHE A 227 -2.26 11.59 -18.75
CA PHE A 227 -1.49 11.50 -20.01
C PHE A 227 -0.20 12.32 -20.04
N THR A 228 0.00 13.23 -19.08
CA THR A 228 1.24 14.01 -18.96
C THR A 228 2.31 13.31 -18.13
N ILE A 229 1.95 12.28 -17.34
CA ILE A 229 2.87 11.60 -16.42
C ILE A 229 3.94 10.82 -17.21
N PRO A 230 5.24 11.04 -16.93
CA PRO A 230 6.32 10.25 -17.52
C PRO A 230 6.40 8.83 -16.94
N GLU A 231 7.13 7.94 -17.62
CA GLU A 231 7.46 6.65 -17.04
C GLU A 231 8.33 6.87 -15.79
N THR A 232 7.88 6.35 -14.66
CA THR A 232 8.58 6.46 -13.37
C THR A 232 9.30 5.18 -13.01
N PHE A 233 8.97 4.03 -13.61
CA PHE A 233 9.59 2.78 -13.19
C PHE A 233 11.07 2.70 -13.62
N PRO A 234 12.04 2.65 -12.68
CA PRO A 234 13.46 2.75 -13.03
C PRO A 234 13.93 1.66 -13.99
N SER A 235 13.48 0.42 -13.79
CA SER A 235 13.84 -0.72 -14.66
C SER A 235 13.37 -0.51 -16.10
N THR A 236 12.15 -0.01 -16.32
CA THR A 236 11.64 0.26 -17.68
C THR A 236 12.35 1.47 -18.29
N VAL A 237 12.72 2.47 -17.50
CA VAL A 237 13.53 3.61 -17.98
C VAL A 237 14.90 3.12 -18.48
N LEU A 238 15.59 2.26 -17.73
CA LEU A 238 16.88 1.68 -18.12
C LEU A 238 16.77 0.80 -19.38
N VAL A 239 15.73 -0.03 -19.49
CA VAL A 239 15.44 -0.82 -20.70
C VAL A 239 15.30 0.08 -21.92
N ASN A 240 14.52 1.16 -21.79
CA ASN A 240 14.33 2.14 -22.86
C ASN A 240 15.61 2.93 -23.17
N LYS A 241 16.48 3.17 -22.18
CA LYS A 241 17.80 3.79 -22.36
C LYS A 241 18.74 2.84 -23.11
N ALA A 242 18.83 1.57 -22.72
CA ALA A 242 19.62 0.55 -23.42
C ALA A 242 19.19 0.36 -24.88
N ARG A 243 17.87 0.34 -25.16
CA ARG A 243 17.37 0.28 -26.55
C ARG A 243 17.76 1.51 -27.37
N ARG A 244 17.70 2.71 -26.78
CA ARG A 244 18.13 3.95 -27.44
C ARG A 244 19.63 3.94 -27.75
N LEU A 245 20.46 3.52 -26.79
CA LEU A 245 21.91 3.40 -26.97
C LEU A 245 22.27 2.41 -28.08
N ARG A 246 21.63 1.22 -28.11
CA ARG A 246 21.82 0.24 -29.19
C ARG A 246 21.40 0.79 -30.56
N ALA A 247 20.34 1.60 -30.61
CA ALA A 247 19.87 2.23 -31.84
C ALA A 247 20.83 3.31 -32.40
N THR A 248 21.82 3.78 -31.63
CA THR A 248 22.84 4.72 -32.14
C THR A 248 23.82 4.09 -33.12
N GLY A 249 23.91 2.75 -33.15
CA GLY A 249 24.80 2.02 -34.05
C GLY A 249 26.28 2.02 -33.65
N ILE A 250 26.64 2.63 -32.51
CA ILE A 250 28.02 2.64 -31.99
C ILE A 250 28.40 1.20 -31.53
N PRO A 251 29.51 0.61 -32.01
CA PRO A 251 29.88 -0.79 -31.71
C PRO A 251 29.98 -1.10 -30.22
N GLU A 252 30.52 -0.18 -29.42
CA GLU A 252 30.67 -0.32 -27.96
C GLU A 252 29.32 -0.43 -27.23
N TYR A 253 28.23 0.08 -27.82
CA TYR A 253 26.93 0.15 -27.17
C TYR A 253 25.96 -0.97 -27.57
N GLN A 254 26.33 -1.82 -28.53
CA GLN A 254 25.45 -2.88 -29.04
C GLN A 254 25.16 -3.96 -28.00
N ASN A 255 26.12 -4.25 -27.11
CA ASN A 255 26.01 -5.30 -26.09
C ASN A 255 25.51 -4.82 -24.73
N ILE A 256 25.18 -3.53 -24.60
CA ILE A 256 24.72 -2.97 -23.32
C ILE A 256 23.30 -3.43 -23.03
N GLN A 257 23.13 -4.13 -21.91
CA GLN A 257 21.84 -4.62 -21.43
C GLN A 257 21.43 -3.93 -20.13
N ALA A 258 20.13 -3.70 -19.99
CA ALA A 258 19.58 -3.31 -18.70
C ALA A 258 19.45 -4.56 -17.79
N PRO A 259 19.54 -4.41 -16.45
CA PRO A 259 19.41 -5.54 -15.52
C PRO A 259 18.13 -6.37 -15.70
N ALA A 260 17.03 -5.72 -16.08
CA ALA A 260 15.76 -6.39 -16.35
C ALA A 260 15.78 -7.23 -17.64
N GLU A 261 16.60 -6.88 -18.65
CA GLU A 261 16.74 -7.67 -19.89
C GLU A 261 17.64 -8.89 -19.66
N ALA A 262 18.73 -8.72 -18.91
CA ALA A 262 19.68 -9.80 -18.59
C ALA A 262 19.02 -10.95 -17.82
N GLN A 263 17.99 -10.66 -17.00
CA GLN A 263 17.23 -11.66 -16.27
C GLN A 263 16.22 -12.45 -17.14
N GLY A 264 15.98 -12.05 -18.40
CA GLY A 264 15.13 -12.80 -19.34
C GLY A 264 13.69 -13.05 -18.86
N ARG A 265 13.15 -12.21 -17.97
CA ARG A 265 11.86 -12.47 -17.29
C ARG A 265 10.74 -12.62 -18.32
N LYS A 266 10.03 -13.76 -18.31
CA LYS A 266 8.83 -13.96 -19.14
C LYS A 266 7.58 -13.50 -18.39
N LEU A 267 6.59 -13.02 -19.15
CA LEU A 267 5.31 -12.57 -18.59
C LEU A 267 4.61 -13.68 -17.80
N ALA A 268 4.65 -14.92 -18.29
CA ALA A 268 4.05 -16.08 -17.64
C ALA A 268 4.65 -16.34 -16.24
N ASP A 269 5.97 -16.19 -16.10
CA ASP A 269 6.66 -16.41 -14.82
C ASP A 269 6.27 -15.34 -13.80
N ILE A 270 6.15 -14.08 -14.24
CA ILE A 270 5.72 -12.97 -13.39
C ILE A 270 4.27 -13.17 -12.91
N PHE A 271 3.37 -13.58 -13.80
CA PHE A 271 1.97 -13.87 -13.43
C PHE A 271 1.85 -15.09 -12.50
N LYS A 272 2.61 -16.16 -12.78
CA LYS A 272 2.65 -17.35 -11.91
C LYS A 272 3.08 -16.96 -10.49
N VAL A 273 4.14 -16.15 -10.38
CA VAL A 273 4.63 -15.61 -9.11
C VAL A 273 3.58 -14.70 -8.44
N ALA A 274 3.00 -13.76 -9.19
CA ALA A 274 2.05 -12.78 -8.67
C ALA A 274 0.73 -13.39 -8.20
N LEU A 275 0.30 -14.51 -8.80
CA LEU A 275 -0.93 -15.22 -8.40
C LEU A 275 -0.70 -16.16 -7.22
N ILE A 276 0.47 -16.78 -7.10
CA ILE A 276 0.73 -17.82 -6.08
C ILE A 276 1.25 -17.21 -4.77
N ARG A 277 2.22 -16.29 -4.83
CA ARG A 277 2.90 -15.77 -3.64
C ARG A 277 1.99 -15.04 -2.64
N PRO A 278 0.99 -14.23 -3.06
CA PRO A 278 0.10 -13.57 -2.11
C PRO A 278 -0.60 -14.56 -1.17
N TRP A 279 -1.05 -15.71 -1.68
CA TRP A 279 -1.71 -16.73 -0.85
C TRP A 279 -0.73 -17.40 0.12
N GLN A 280 0.49 -17.68 -0.31
CA GLN A 280 1.53 -18.25 0.56
C GLN A 280 1.89 -17.29 1.70
N ILE A 281 2.03 -15.99 1.39
CA ILE A 281 2.34 -14.96 2.39
C ILE A 281 1.14 -14.72 3.30
N LEU A 282 -0.09 -14.78 2.79
CA LEU A 282 -1.30 -14.55 3.58
C LEU A 282 -1.39 -15.50 4.79
N PHE A 283 -0.97 -16.76 4.64
CA PHE A 283 -0.99 -17.75 5.71
C PHE A 283 0.21 -17.66 6.67
N ASP A 284 1.14 -16.73 6.46
CA ASP A 284 2.10 -16.36 7.50
C ASP A 284 1.38 -15.67 8.67
N THR A 285 1.75 -16.02 9.90
CA THR A 285 1.06 -15.53 11.11
C THR A 285 0.96 -14.01 11.17
N ILE A 286 2.01 -13.30 10.76
CA ILE A 286 2.01 -11.83 10.76
C ILE A 286 1.01 -11.32 9.72
N SER A 287 1.10 -11.82 8.49
CA SER A 287 0.24 -11.35 7.39
C SER A 287 -1.22 -11.68 7.64
N LEU A 288 -1.53 -12.86 8.20
CA LEU A 288 -2.90 -13.30 8.49
C LEU A 288 -3.58 -12.39 9.51
N LEU A 289 -2.94 -12.15 10.65
CA LEU A 289 -3.52 -11.33 11.71
C LEU A 289 -3.68 -9.87 11.28
N VAL A 290 -2.71 -9.34 10.52
CA VAL A 290 -2.84 -8.01 9.91
C VAL A 290 -3.98 -7.98 8.89
N ALA A 291 -4.11 -9.00 8.05
CA ALA A 291 -5.17 -9.09 7.05
C ALA A 291 -6.56 -9.17 7.70
N VAL A 292 -6.72 -9.94 8.78
CA VAL A 292 -7.97 -10.01 9.55
C VAL A 292 -8.32 -8.64 10.12
N TYR A 293 -7.35 -7.96 10.77
CA TYR A 293 -7.58 -6.64 11.34
C TYR A 293 -7.99 -5.63 10.26
N LEU A 294 -7.18 -5.51 9.20
CA LEU A 294 -7.46 -4.60 8.10
C LEU A 294 -8.78 -4.91 7.40
N SER A 295 -9.17 -6.18 7.33
CA SER A 295 -10.46 -6.59 6.77
C SER A 295 -11.63 -6.13 7.63
N VAL A 296 -11.54 -6.23 8.96
CA VAL A 296 -12.59 -5.72 9.86
C VAL A 296 -12.70 -4.20 9.79
N VAL A 297 -11.57 -3.50 9.78
CA VAL A 297 -11.53 -2.04 9.66
C VAL A 297 -12.12 -1.57 8.33
N TYR A 298 -11.78 -2.25 7.23
CA TYR A 298 -12.30 -1.92 5.91
C TYR A 298 -13.77 -2.32 5.73
N LEU A 299 -14.18 -3.47 6.29
CA LEU A 299 -15.58 -3.87 6.39
C LEU A 299 -16.39 -2.76 7.06
N LEU A 300 -15.96 -2.30 8.25
CA LEU A 300 -16.64 -1.23 8.97
C LEU A 300 -16.72 0.05 8.14
N LEU A 301 -15.64 0.46 7.47
CA LEU A 301 -15.66 1.66 6.61
C LEU A 301 -16.83 1.63 5.61
N TYR A 302 -17.10 0.49 4.97
CA TYR A 302 -18.25 0.36 4.05
C TYR A 302 -19.58 0.15 4.76
N MET A 303 -19.58 -0.46 5.95
CA MET A 303 -20.77 -0.51 6.78
C MET A 303 -21.23 0.89 7.18
N LEU A 304 -20.31 1.85 7.39
CA LEU A 304 -20.66 3.24 7.72
C LEU A 304 -21.59 3.85 6.65
N PHE A 305 -21.40 3.55 5.37
CA PHE A 305 -22.29 4.04 4.31
C PHE A 305 -23.73 3.50 4.40
N THR A 306 -23.97 2.45 5.18
CA THR A 306 -25.32 1.95 5.50
C THR A 306 -25.76 2.40 6.89
N ILE A 307 -24.86 2.41 7.87
CA ILE A 307 -25.12 2.79 9.26
C ILE A 307 -25.56 4.25 9.36
N TYR A 308 -24.90 5.17 8.64
CA TYR A 308 -25.24 6.59 8.67
C TYR A 308 -26.67 6.85 8.16
N PRO A 309 -27.10 6.32 7.00
CA PRO A 309 -28.51 6.34 6.58
C PRO A 309 -29.47 5.75 7.61
N ILE A 310 -29.14 4.63 8.25
CA ILE A 310 -29.98 4.05 9.31
C ILE A 310 -30.16 5.03 10.48
N VAL A 311 -29.07 5.65 10.94
CA VAL A 311 -29.08 6.56 12.10
C VAL A 311 -29.74 7.89 11.79
N PHE A 312 -29.38 8.53 10.67
CA PHE A 312 -29.79 9.90 10.38
C PHE A 312 -31.01 9.98 9.47
N GLN A 313 -31.19 9.06 8.52
CA GLN A 313 -32.36 9.07 7.63
C GLN A 313 -33.52 8.26 8.25
N GLN A 314 -33.30 7.00 8.62
CA GLN A 314 -34.39 6.13 9.11
C GLN A 314 -34.85 6.50 10.52
N LYS A 315 -33.91 6.74 11.45
CA LYS A 315 -34.25 7.09 12.85
C LYS A 315 -34.65 8.54 13.07
N ARG A 316 -33.98 9.50 12.41
CA ARG A 316 -34.23 10.95 12.59
C ARG A 316 -35.09 11.57 11.50
N GLY A 317 -35.38 10.85 10.42
CA GLY A 317 -36.22 11.35 9.31
C GLY A 317 -35.53 12.39 8.41
N TRP A 318 -34.20 12.45 8.39
CA TRP A 318 -33.50 13.38 7.49
C TRP A 318 -33.55 12.90 6.04
N ASN A 319 -33.48 13.83 5.09
CA ASN A 319 -33.42 13.52 3.67
C ASN A 319 -32.07 12.87 3.27
N SER A 320 -32.00 12.32 2.06
CA SER A 320 -30.82 11.56 1.57
C SER A 320 -29.52 12.38 1.52
N GLY A 321 -29.58 13.69 1.32
CA GLY A 321 -28.40 14.55 1.32
C GLY A 321 -27.93 14.89 2.74
N VAL A 322 -28.85 15.43 3.56
CA VAL A 322 -28.56 15.87 4.93
C VAL A 322 -28.20 14.69 5.84
N GLY A 323 -28.80 13.53 5.62
CA GLY A 323 -28.47 12.28 6.32
C GLY A 323 -27.03 11.80 6.13
N GLU A 324 -26.38 12.19 5.04
CA GLU A 324 -25.01 11.79 4.70
C GLU A 324 -23.96 12.82 5.14
N LEU A 325 -24.35 14.08 5.43
CA LEU A 325 -23.42 15.13 5.88
C LEU A 325 -22.50 14.71 7.05
N PRO A 326 -22.96 13.92 8.03
CA PRO A 326 -22.07 13.42 9.08
C PRO A 326 -20.87 12.60 8.58
N LEU A 327 -20.89 12.03 7.36
CA LEU A 327 -19.72 11.39 6.73
C LEU A 327 -18.60 12.38 6.39
N ILE A 328 -18.87 13.69 6.31
CA ILE A 328 -17.79 14.71 6.24
C ILE A 328 -16.89 14.62 7.48
N GLY A 329 -17.45 14.22 8.63
CA GLY A 329 -16.70 13.90 9.83
C GLY A 329 -15.64 12.81 9.58
N THR A 330 -15.94 11.81 8.75
CA THR A 330 -14.98 10.77 8.33
C THR A 330 -13.80 11.36 7.54
N ALA A 331 -14.07 12.32 6.65
CA ALA A 331 -13.00 13.03 5.94
C ALA A 331 -12.12 13.86 6.90
N ILE A 332 -12.75 14.60 7.82
CA ILE A 332 -12.03 15.39 8.85
C ILE A 332 -11.18 14.47 9.74
N GLY A 333 -11.74 13.36 10.20
CA GLY A 333 -11.04 12.37 11.02
C GLY A 333 -9.83 11.77 10.29
N SER A 334 -9.97 11.51 9.00
CA SER A 334 -8.86 11.04 8.15
C SER A 334 -7.73 12.06 8.04
N CYS A 335 -8.05 13.35 7.94
CA CYS A 335 -7.08 14.44 7.98
C CYS A 335 -6.39 14.55 9.35
N ILE A 336 -7.13 14.44 10.46
CA ILE A 336 -6.57 14.43 11.82
C ILE A 336 -5.62 13.25 12.01
N GLY A 337 -6.04 12.05 11.59
CA GLY A 337 -5.22 10.84 11.66
C GLY A 337 -3.96 10.96 10.81
N GLY A 338 -4.08 11.53 9.61
CA GLY A 338 -2.94 11.84 8.76
C GLY A 338 -1.97 12.82 9.40
N ALA A 339 -2.45 13.93 9.97
CA ALA A 339 -1.63 14.90 10.68
C ALA A 339 -0.87 14.26 11.87
N PHE A 340 -1.53 13.37 12.61
CA PHE A 340 -0.88 12.60 13.67
C PHE A 340 0.22 11.68 13.13
N ILE A 341 -0.03 10.99 12.01
CA ILE A 341 0.98 10.17 11.33
C ILE A 341 2.17 11.02 10.86
N PHE A 342 1.95 12.21 10.31
CA PHE A 342 3.03 13.13 9.93
C PHE A 342 3.88 13.55 11.12
N TYR A 343 3.23 13.87 12.24
CA TYR A 343 3.92 14.22 13.47
C TYR A 343 4.83 13.07 13.94
N VAL A 344 4.29 11.85 14.02
CA VAL A 344 5.07 10.66 14.41
C VAL A 344 6.19 10.37 13.41
N SER A 345 5.92 10.44 12.11
CA SER A 345 6.92 10.21 11.07
C SER A 345 8.06 11.25 11.12
N SER A 346 7.73 12.51 11.38
CA SER A 346 8.72 13.59 11.53
C SER A 346 9.58 13.39 12.77
N ARG A 347 8.98 12.93 13.87
CA ARG A 347 9.71 12.57 15.10
C ARG A 347 10.64 11.37 14.88
N ASP A 348 10.16 10.34 14.20
CA ASP A 348 10.96 9.14 13.90
C ASP A 348 12.13 9.47 12.97
N ARG A 349 11.93 10.37 11.99
CA ARG A 349 13.03 10.87 11.14
C ARG A 349 14.15 11.50 11.96
N LYS A 350 13.83 12.37 12.92
CA LYS A 350 14.83 12.99 13.80
C LYS A 350 15.60 11.94 14.62
N LYS A 351 14.93 10.85 15.04
CA LYS A 351 15.59 9.74 15.74
C LYS A 351 16.55 8.96 14.83
N MET A 352 16.18 8.77 13.56
CA MET A 352 17.04 8.14 12.55
C MET A 352 18.29 8.99 12.26
N GLU A 353 18.11 10.30 12.14
CA GLU A 353 19.22 11.26 11.98
C GLU A 353 20.15 11.25 13.21
N ALA A 354 19.61 10.95 14.40
CA ALA A 354 20.38 10.76 15.62
C ALA A 354 21.03 9.35 15.76
N GLY A 355 20.97 8.51 14.73
CA GLY A 355 21.64 7.20 14.68
C GLY A 355 20.89 6.04 15.34
N VAL A 356 19.63 6.22 15.77
CA VAL A 356 18.83 5.14 16.34
C VAL A 356 18.28 4.25 15.22
N PRO A 357 18.58 2.94 15.18
CA PRO A 357 18.07 2.05 14.13
C PRO A 357 16.56 1.84 14.27
N ARG A 358 15.83 2.04 13.17
CA ARG A 358 14.37 1.81 13.12
C ARG A 358 14.06 0.33 12.93
N ARG A 359 13.17 -0.18 13.78
CA ARG A 359 12.58 -1.50 13.62
C ARG A 359 11.23 -1.39 12.93
N PRO A 360 10.80 -2.37 12.12
CA PRO A 360 9.45 -2.39 11.55
C PRO A 360 8.36 -2.21 12.62
N GLU A 361 8.57 -2.75 13.82
CA GLU A 361 7.65 -2.70 14.96
C GLU A 361 7.40 -1.28 15.47
N ASP A 362 8.32 -0.33 15.23
CA ASP A 362 8.14 1.08 15.64
C ASP A 362 6.91 1.72 14.97
N ARG A 363 6.52 1.21 13.79
CA ARG A 363 5.30 1.62 13.07
C ARG A 363 4.04 1.32 13.84
N LEU A 364 4.03 0.26 14.66
CA LEU A 364 2.85 -0.25 15.36
C LEU A 364 2.43 0.62 16.55
N THR A 365 3.31 1.51 17.03
CA THR A 365 2.96 2.48 18.09
C THR A 365 1.73 3.32 17.73
N VAL A 366 1.57 3.64 16.45
CA VAL A 366 0.39 4.34 15.92
C VAL A 366 -0.85 3.43 15.90
N ALA A 367 -0.69 2.15 15.55
CA ALA A 367 -1.78 1.17 15.60
C ALA A 367 -2.24 0.86 17.03
N MET A 368 -1.36 0.94 18.04
CA MET A 368 -1.74 0.76 19.45
C MET A 368 -2.73 1.84 19.89
N VAL A 369 -2.45 3.11 19.56
CA VAL A 369 -3.35 4.23 19.83
C VAL A 369 -4.65 4.07 19.03
N GLY A 370 -4.54 3.74 17.74
CA GLY A 370 -5.68 3.52 16.88
C GLY A 370 -6.60 2.39 17.37
N GLY A 371 -6.03 1.26 17.81
CA GLY A 371 -6.82 0.10 18.27
C GLY A 371 -7.64 0.38 19.52
N VAL A 372 -7.07 1.08 20.50
CA VAL A 372 -7.80 1.50 21.71
C VAL A 372 -8.89 2.52 21.36
N LEU A 373 -8.53 3.52 20.53
CA LEU A 373 -9.47 4.55 20.10
C LEU A 373 -10.63 3.95 19.29
N PHE A 374 -10.37 2.93 18.48
CA PHE A 374 -11.38 2.25 17.67
C PHE A 374 -12.49 1.66 18.55
N ALA A 375 -12.15 0.85 19.55
CA ALA A 375 -13.15 0.27 20.45
C ALA A 375 -13.96 1.37 21.17
N ILE A 376 -13.28 2.35 21.78
CA ILE A 376 -13.93 3.43 22.55
C ILE A 376 -14.91 4.22 21.67
N THR A 377 -14.46 4.65 20.49
CA THR A 377 -15.26 5.49 19.59
C THR A 377 -16.42 4.72 18.97
N MET A 378 -16.27 3.41 18.74
CA MET A 378 -17.36 2.58 18.23
C MET A 378 -18.48 2.41 19.27
N PHE A 379 -18.15 2.14 20.54
CA PHE A 379 -19.15 2.11 21.62
C PHE A 379 -19.80 3.48 21.82
N TRP A 380 -18.99 4.55 21.78
CA TRP A 380 -19.51 5.91 21.89
C TRP A 380 -20.49 6.23 20.76
N PHE A 381 -20.14 5.92 19.52
CA PHE A 381 -21.02 6.10 18.36
C PHE A 381 -22.31 5.28 18.52
N ALA A 382 -22.21 3.98 18.84
CA ALA A 382 -23.34 3.06 18.90
C ALA A 382 -24.45 3.55 19.86
N TRP A 383 -24.07 3.96 21.06
CA TRP A 383 -25.04 4.35 22.09
C TRP A 383 -25.54 5.78 21.93
N THR A 384 -24.71 6.71 21.45
CA THR A 384 -25.16 8.08 21.18
C THR A 384 -26.03 8.17 19.93
N ALA A 385 -25.79 7.32 18.93
CA ALA A 385 -26.63 7.20 17.74
C ALA A 385 -27.94 6.46 18.01
N ASN A 386 -28.01 5.67 19.09
CA ASN A 386 -29.22 4.90 19.41
C ASN A 386 -30.39 5.80 19.84
N PHE A 387 -30.13 6.91 20.52
CA PHE A 387 -31.18 7.76 21.09
C PHE A 387 -31.33 9.06 20.30
N ASN A 388 -32.55 9.33 19.85
CA ASN A 388 -32.86 10.58 19.14
C ASN A 388 -32.80 11.83 20.04
N SER A 389 -32.87 11.66 21.37
CA SER A 389 -32.70 12.73 22.36
C SER A 389 -31.28 13.31 22.36
N VAL A 390 -30.29 12.53 21.93
CA VAL A 390 -28.90 13.00 21.85
C VAL A 390 -28.75 13.86 20.60
N HIS A 391 -28.16 15.05 20.77
CA HIS A 391 -27.94 15.98 19.66
C HIS A 391 -27.05 15.33 18.59
N TRP A 392 -27.39 15.52 17.30
CA TRP A 392 -26.74 14.85 16.16
C TRP A 392 -25.22 15.04 16.11
N PHE A 393 -24.72 16.16 16.66
CA PHE A 393 -23.30 16.46 16.72
C PHE A 393 -22.49 15.40 17.48
N VAL A 394 -23.07 14.81 18.54
CA VAL A 394 -22.37 13.85 19.39
C VAL A 394 -22.01 12.54 18.65
N PRO A 395 -22.95 11.83 18.00
CA PRO A 395 -22.60 10.65 17.21
C PRO A 395 -21.74 11.03 16.00
N THR A 396 -21.90 12.21 15.40
CA THR A 396 -21.01 12.67 14.33
C THR A 396 -19.57 12.83 14.80
N LEU A 397 -19.36 13.41 16.00
CA LEU A 397 -18.02 13.55 16.59
C LEU A 397 -17.40 12.19 16.90
N ALA A 398 -18.18 11.25 17.43
CA ALA A 398 -17.72 9.88 17.63
C ALA A 398 -17.31 9.22 16.31
N GLY A 399 -18.07 9.42 15.24
CA GLY A 399 -17.75 8.95 13.88
C GLY A 399 -16.47 9.57 13.30
N THR A 400 -16.21 10.86 13.55
CA THR A 400 -14.96 11.53 13.19
C THR A 400 -13.76 10.86 13.86
N LEU A 401 -13.82 10.64 15.18
CA LEU A 401 -12.74 9.98 15.92
C LEU A 401 -12.59 8.50 15.56
N LEU A 402 -13.71 7.83 15.25
CA LEU A 402 -13.71 6.47 14.71
C LEU A 402 -12.94 6.42 13.38
N SER A 403 -13.19 7.35 12.47
CA SER A 403 -12.43 7.45 11.22
C SER A 403 -10.95 7.74 11.45
N THR A 404 -10.61 8.60 12.41
CA THR A 404 -9.23 8.83 12.83
C THR A 404 -8.58 7.51 13.22
N SER A 405 -9.23 6.71 14.07
CA SER A 405 -8.73 5.42 14.53
C SER A 405 -8.50 4.42 13.39
N ILE A 406 -9.47 4.31 12.48
CA ILE A 406 -9.42 3.48 11.28
C ILE A 406 -8.21 3.85 10.42
N MET A 407 -8.00 5.15 10.19
CA MET A 407 -6.88 5.69 9.41
C MET A 407 -5.52 5.37 10.07
N LEU A 408 -5.40 5.56 11.39
CA LEU A 408 -4.17 5.25 12.14
C LEU A 408 -3.78 3.77 12.02
N ILE A 409 -4.76 2.88 12.21
CA ILE A 409 -4.58 1.43 12.09
C ILE A 409 -4.18 1.06 10.67
N PHE A 410 -4.91 1.58 9.68
CA PHE A 410 -4.73 1.24 8.29
C PHE A 410 -3.32 1.57 7.77
N VAL A 411 -2.86 2.80 8.01
CA VAL A 411 -1.53 3.24 7.55
C VAL A 411 -0.41 2.54 8.31
N SER A 412 -0.57 2.35 9.61
CA SER A 412 0.43 1.68 10.45
C SER A 412 0.69 0.25 9.97
N TYR A 413 -0.37 -0.54 9.72
CA TYR A 413 -0.23 -1.92 9.26
C TYR A 413 0.28 -2.04 7.82
N LEU A 414 -0.14 -1.17 6.89
CA LEU A 414 0.42 -1.19 5.53
C LEU A 414 1.93 -0.92 5.52
N ASN A 415 2.38 0.05 6.33
CA ASN A 415 3.80 0.32 6.49
C ASN A 415 4.53 -0.83 7.20
N TYR A 416 3.92 -1.43 8.22
CA TYR A 416 4.49 -2.58 8.92
C TYR A 416 4.68 -3.79 7.99
N LEU A 417 3.71 -4.10 7.13
CA LEU A 417 3.84 -5.17 6.13
C LEU A 417 4.94 -4.85 5.10
N THR A 418 5.00 -3.60 4.66
CA THR A 418 6.06 -3.14 3.73
C THR A 418 7.44 -3.34 4.34
N ASP A 419 7.63 -2.91 5.58
CA ASP A 419 8.92 -2.97 6.27
C ASP A 419 9.27 -4.41 6.73
N THR A 420 8.27 -5.29 6.94
CA THR A 420 8.48 -6.70 7.34
C THR A 420 8.79 -7.60 6.14
N TYR A 421 8.13 -7.38 5.00
CA TYR A 421 8.26 -8.20 3.79
C TYR A 421 8.98 -7.43 2.67
N LEU A 422 10.16 -6.86 2.94
CA LEU A 422 10.88 -6.00 1.99
C LEU A 422 11.03 -6.60 0.57
N MET A 423 11.40 -7.89 0.48
CA MET A 423 11.55 -8.59 -0.81
C MET A 423 10.21 -8.98 -1.46
N TYR A 424 9.12 -9.05 -0.68
CA TYR A 424 7.81 -9.55 -1.11
C TYR A 424 6.67 -8.56 -0.83
N THR A 425 6.98 -7.26 -0.75
CA THR A 425 6.04 -6.22 -0.31
C THR A 425 4.81 -6.17 -1.21
N ALA A 426 5.01 -6.21 -2.54
CA ALA A 426 3.93 -6.16 -3.50
C ALA A 426 2.93 -7.33 -3.32
N SER A 427 3.44 -8.55 -3.10
CA SER A 427 2.61 -9.73 -2.87
C SER A 427 1.89 -9.69 -1.52
N ALA A 428 2.55 -9.23 -0.46
CA ALA A 428 1.94 -9.07 0.87
C ALA A 428 0.82 -8.01 0.85
N MET A 429 1.04 -6.88 0.16
CA MET A 429 0.04 -5.83 -0.02
C MET A 429 -1.14 -6.29 -0.88
N ALA A 430 -0.90 -7.09 -1.92
CA ALA A 430 -1.94 -7.65 -2.77
C ALA A 430 -2.86 -8.59 -1.97
N ALA A 431 -2.30 -9.52 -1.20
CA ALA A 431 -3.07 -10.43 -0.34
C ALA A 431 -3.98 -9.66 0.64
N ASN A 432 -3.42 -8.68 1.34
CA ASN A 432 -4.16 -7.85 2.28
C ASN A 432 -5.26 -7.02 1.59
N THR A 433 -4.99 -6.53 0.38
CA THR A 433 -5.98 -5.79 -0.42
C THR A 433 -7.14 -6.68 -0.86
N ILE A 434 -6.87 -7.92 -1.25
CA ILE A 434 -7.92 -8.89 -1.62
C ILE A 434 -8.80 -9.21 -0.41
N CYS A 435 -8.21 -9.59 0.73
CA CYS A 435 -8.97 -9.95 1.93
C CYS A 435 -9.87 -8.80 2.40
N ARG A 436 -9.31 -7.59 2.50
CA ARG A 436 -10.09 -6.44 2.98
C ARG A 436 -11.16 -6.00 1.99
N SER A 437 -10.88 -6.02 0.69
CA SER A 437 -11.87 -5.68 -0.34
C SER A 437 -13.00 -6.69 -0.39
N ALA A 438 -12.70 -7.99 -0.20
CA ALA A 438 -13.73 -9.03 -0.09
C ALA A 438 -14.62 -8.83 1.14
N ALA A 439 -14.04 -8.48 2.28
CA ALA A 439 -14.81 -8.13 3.48
C ALA A 439 -15.68 -6.88 3.25
N GLY A 440 -15.11 -5.81 2.69
CA GLY A 440 -15.84 -4.60 2.32
C GLY A 440 -16.99 -4.86 1.34
N ALA A 441 -16.80 -5.77 0.38
CA ALA A 441 -17.84 -6.16 -0.57
C ALA A 441 -19.05 -6.79 0.13
N ALA A 442 -18.83 -7.54 1.21
CA ALA A 442 -19.89 -8.18 1.96
C ALA A 442 -20.72 -7.18 2.81
N ALA A 443 -20.15 -6.04 3.24
CA ALA A 443 -20.80 -5.11 4.16
C ALA A 443 -22.24 -4.72 3.76
N PRO A 444 -22.51 -4.23 2.54
CA PRO A 444 -23.85 -3.77 2.17
C PRO A 444 -24.92 -4.88 2.20
N LEU A 445 -24.51 -6.15 2.09
CA LEU A 445 -25.45 -7.27 1.93
C LEU A 445 -26.13 -7.68 3.23
N PHE A 446 -25.48 -7.47 4.38
CA PHE A 446 -26.01 -7.89 5.68
C PHE A 446 -26.19 -6.73 6.68
N THR A 447 -25.57 -5.56 6.46
CA THR A 447 -25.57 -4.47 7.45
C THR A 447 -26.98 -4.02 7.82
N GLN A 448 -27.86 -3.79 6.83
CA GLN A 448 -29.24 -3.37 7.11
C GLN A 448 -29.96 -4.42 7.98
N ARG A 449 -29.91 -5.70 7.59
CA ARG A 449 -30.56 -6.78 8.36
C ARG A 449 -30.00 -6.92 9.77
N MET A 450 -28.69 -6.80 9.93
CA MET A 450 -28.03 -6.86 11.23
C MET A 450 -28.52 -5.74 12.16
N PHE A 451 -28.64 -4.52 11.63
CA PHE A 451 -29.13 -3.36 12.40
C PHE A 451 -30.64 -3.36 12.62
N ASP A 452 -31.43 -3.95 11.71
CA ASP A 452 -32.87 -4.15 11.90
C ASP A 452 -33.16 -5.07 13.10
N VAL A 453 -32.35 -6.13 13.28
CA VAL A 453 -32.52 -7.12 14.37
C VAL A 453 -31.89 -6.65 15.69
N LEU A 454 -30.65 -6.16 15.65
CA LEU A 454 -29.90 -5.80 16.87
C LEU A 454 -30.13 -4.36 17.34
N GLY A 455 -30.72 -3.53 16.47
CA GLY A 455 -30.77 -2.09 16.66
C GLY A 455 -29.40 -1.42 16.54
N VAL A 456 -29.40 -0.08 16.57
CA VAL A 456 -28.17 0.73 16.44
C VAL A 456 -27.21 0.51 17.61
N GLY A 457 -27.73 0.47 18.85
CA GLY A 457 -26.91 0.25 20.04
C GLY A 457 -26.30 -1.16 20.06
N GLY A 458 -27.11 -2.20 19.81
CA GLY A 458 -26.63 -3.59 19.82
C GLY A 458 -25.69 -3.89 18.65
N GLY A 459 -26.09 -3.52 17.42
CA GLY A 459 -25.28 -3.72 16.22
C GLY A 459 -23.94 -3.00 16.29
N GLY A 460 -23.94 -1.75 16.78
CA GLY A 460 -22.69 -1.02 17.00
C GLY A 460 -21.84 -1.58 18.15
N SER A 461 -22.46 -2.10 19.22
CA SER A 461 -21.73 -2.75 20.31
C SER A 461 -21.07 -4.07 19.89
N LEU A 462 -21.68 -4.83 18.98
CA LEU A 462 -21.07 -6.02 18.40
C LEU A 462 -19.76 -5.68 17.68
N ILE A 463 -19.79 -4.64 16.85
CA ILE A 463 -18.61 -4.14 16.13
C ILE A 463 -17.56 -3.63 17.13
N GLY A 464 -17.98 -2.89 18.16
CA GLY A 464 -17.11 -2.43 19.24
C GLY A 464 -16.46 -3.57 20.03
N GLY A 465 -17.19 -4.67 20.26
CA GLY A 465 -16.66 -5.88 20.88
C GLY A 465 -15.60 -6.56 20.03
N VAL A 466 -15.82 -6.67 18.70
CA VAL A 466 -14.79 -7.17 17.78
C VAL A 466 -13.56 -6.26 17.78
N ALA A 467 -13.75 -4.93 17.77
CA ALA A 467 -12.65 -3.97 17.87
C ALA A 467 -11.83 -4.16 19.16
N LEU A 468 -12.50 -4.42 20.28
CA LEU A 468 -11.85 -4.70 21.57
C LEU A 468 -11.01 -5.99 21.54
N LEU A 469 -11.51 -7.04 20.87
CA LEU A 469 -10.76 -8.30 20.69
C LEU A 469 -9.52 -8.12 19.80
N LEU A 470 -9.57 -7.21 18.82
CA LEU A 470 -8.45 -6.91 17.94
C LEU A 470 -7.45 -5.93 18.55
N ALA A 471 -7.88 -5.08 19.50
CA ALA A 471 -7.04 -4.05 20.12
C ALA A 471 -5.69 -4.54 20.71
N PRO A 472 -5.55 -5.77 21.26
CA PRO A 472 -4.27 -6.28 21.77
C PRO A 472 -3.25 -6.66 20.68
N ILE A 473 -3.67 -6.95 19.44
CA ILE A 473 -2.78 -7.41 18.36
C ILE A 473 -1.54 -6.50 18.16
N PRO A 474 -1.66 -5.17 17.99
CA PRO A 474 -0.50 -4.31 17.80
C PRO A 474 0.43 -4.27 19.03
N PHE A 475 -0.11 -4.44 20.25
CA PHE A 475 0.71 -4.54 21.48
C PHE A 475 1.51 -5.84 21.51
N ILE A 476 0.89 -6.95 21.11
CA ILE A 476 1.56 -8.25 21.02
C ILE A 476 2.68 -8.20 19.98
N PHE A 477 2.43 -7.65 18.80
CA PHE A 477 3.47 -7.50 17.78
C PHE A 477 4.57 -6.50 18.15
N TYR A 478 4.26 -5.44 18.89
CA TYR A 478 5.28 -4.53 19.38
C TYR A 478 6.23 -5.22 20.38
N LYS A 479 5.70 -6.06 21.28
CA LYS A 479 6.50 -6.76 22.31
C LYS A 479 7.19 -8.02 21.79
N TYR A 480 6.54 -8.76 20.90
CA TYR A 480 6.98 -10.09 20.43
C TYR A 480 7.28 -10.14 18.92
N GLY A 481 7.39 -9.00 18.23
CA GLY A 481 7.56 -8.95 16.78
C GLY A 481 8.83 -9.65 16.28
N GLU A 482 9.96 -9.43 16.93
CA GLU A 482 11.23 -10.06 16.53
C GLU A 482 11.21 -11.60 16.59
N PRO A 483 10.79 -12.26 17.69
CA PRO A 483 10.69 -13.72 17.73
C PRO A 483 9.62 -14.27 16.78
N ILE A 484 8.53 -13.55 16.52
CA ILE A 484 7.50 -13.95 15.54
C ILE A 484 8.09 -13.89 14.12
N ARG A 485 8.84 -12.83 13.79
CA ARG A 485 9.49 -12.69 12.48
C ARG A 485 10.57 -13.73 12.22
N LYS A 486 11.35 -14.10 13.24
CA LYS A 486 12.33 -15.20 13.15
C LYS A 486 11.70 -16.54 12.76
N ARG A 487 10.40 -16.74 13.03
CA ARG A 487 9.65 -17.94 12.65
C ARG A 487 8.98 -17.83 11.27
N SER A 488 8.91 -16.62 10.71
CA SER A 488 8.34 -16.39 9.39
C SER A 488 9.32 -16.82 8.29
N ARG A 489 8.82 -17.54 7.28
CA ARG A 489 9.63 -17.97 6.12
C ARG A 489 9.90 -16.83 5.13
N PHE A 490 9.16 -15.73 5.22
CA PHE A 490 9.15 -14.66 4.22
C PHE A 490 9.64 -13.30 4.74
N ALA A 491 9.88 -13.17 6.05
CA ALA A 491 10.47 -11.97 6.65
C ALA A 491 12.01 -12.11 6.70
N PRO A 492 12.77 -11.27 5.98
CA PRO A 492 14.23 -11.29 6.08
C PRO A 492 14.65 -10.97 7.51
N THR A 493 15.34 -11.91 8.15
CA THR A 493 16.00 -11.68 9.44
C THR A 493 17.50 -11.58 9.16
N PRO A 494 18.24 -10.62 9.74
CA PRO A 494 19.69 -10.47 9.51
C PRO A 494 20.56 -11.70 9.81
N SER A 495 19.99 -12.77 10.39
CA SER A 495 20.68 -13.99 10.80
C SER A 495 20.38 -15.23 9.96
N ALA A 496 19.53 -15.14 8.93
CA ALA A 496 19.22 -16.29 8.07
C ALA A 496 19.72 -16.01 6.64
N PRO A 497 20.64 -16.83 6.10
CA PRO A 497 20.91 -16.82 4.66
C PRO A 497 19.59 -16.95 3.91
N PRO A 498 19.41 -16.27 2.76
CA PRO A 498 18.22 -16.45 1.95
C PRO A 498 18.00 -17.95 1.72
N ALA A 499 16.79 -18.43 2.01
CA ALA A 499 16.44 -19.82 1.73
C ALA A 499 16.74 -20.09 0.25
N PRO A 500 17.46 -21.18 -0.09
CA PRO A 500 17.76 -21.49 -1.47
C PRO A 500 16.44 -21.57 -2.24
N SER A 501 16.34 -20.80 -3.31
CA SER A 501 15.25 -20.89 -4.26
C SER A 501 15.13 -22.34 -4.71
N THR A 502 13.97 -22.94 -4.51
CA THR A 502 13.67 -24.33 -4.91
C THR A 502 13.55 -24.50 -6.44
N ASP A 503 14.12 -23.57 -7.20
CA ASP A 503 14.16 -23.56 -8.67
C ASP A 503 15.55 -23.98 -9.22
N GLU A 504 16.54 -24.31 -8.37
CA GLU A 504 17.87 -24.78 -8.81
C GLU A 504 18.01 -26.31 -8.94
N GLU A 505 16.96 -27.10 -8.72
CA GLU A 505 17.04 -28.55 -8.92
C GLU A 505 16.43 -28.97 -10.26
N LYS A 506 17.15 -28.65 -11.36
CA LYS A 506 17.24 -29.44 -12.60
C LYS A 506 18.18 -28.76 -13.60
N GLN A 507 19.48 -28.80 -13.32
CA GLN A 507 20.51 -28.79 -14.35
C GLN A 507 21.72 -29.54 -13.80
N THR A 508 21.65 -30.88 -13.85
CA THR A 508 22.83 -31.73 -13.85
C THR A 508 23.69 -31.31 -15.04
N PRO A 509 24.99 -30.99 -14.87
CA PRO A 509 25.90 -30.91 -16.00
C PRO A 509 26.15 -32.33 -16.49
N ASP A 510 25.94 -32.59 -17.79
CA ASP A 510 26.40 -33.81 -18.43
C ASP A 510 27.91 -33.99 -18.19
N PRO A 511 28.41 -35.21 -17.92
CA PRO A 511 29.83 -35.44 -17.70
C PRO A 511 30.59 -35.18 -19.01
N VAL A 512 31.42 -34.13 -19.00
CA VAL A 512 32.42 -33.87 -20.04
C VAL A 512 33.38 -35.07 -20.07
N GLY A 513 33.40 -35.79 -21.20
CA GLY A 513 34.36 -36.86 -21.45
C GLY A 513 35.81 -36.35 -21.42
N PRO A 514 36.78 -37.18 -21.01
CA PRO A 514 38.14 -36.71 -20.76
C PRO A 514 38.86 -36.33 -22.06
N LEU A 515 39.29 -35.07 -22.12
CA LEU A 515 40.33 -34.59 -23.04
C LEU A 515 41.64 -35.30 -22.69
N GLN A 516 42.15 -36.10 -23.63
CA GLN A 516 43.51 -36.62 -23.61
C GLN A 516 44.51 -35.47 -23.65
N VAL A 517 45.33 -35.34 -22.61
CA VAL A 517 46.57 -34.56 -22.66
C VAL A 517 47.71 -35.55 -22.45
N HIS A 518 48.47 -35.78 -23.53
CA HIS A 518 49.79 -36.40 -23.45
C HIS A 518 50.73 -35.47 -22.68
N THR A 519 51.21 -35.92 -21.52
CA THR A 519 52.44 -35.40 -20.93
C THR A 519 53.21 -36.54 -20.29
N SER A 520 54.45 -36.68 -20.73
CA SER A 520 55.47 -37.65 -20.34
C SER A 520 55.77 -37.63 -18.85
N GLU A 521 55.77 -38.82 -18.23
CA GLU A 521 56.33 -39.07 -16.90
C GLU A 521 57.86 -39.17 -16.96
N SER A 522 58.52 -38.58 -15.97
CA SER A 522 59.86 -38.97 -15.51
C SER A 522 59.82 -39.13 -14.00
N GLU A 523 60.44 -40.22 -13.55
CA GLU A 523 60.29 -40.96 -12.30
C GLU A 523 60.63 -40.26 -10.97
N THR A 524 59.96 -40.78 -9.95
CA THR A 524 60.24 -40.86 -8.50
C THR A 524 61.68 -41.16 -8.05
N THR A 525 62.10 -40.56 -6.93
CA THR A 525 62.89 -41.22 -5.87
C THR A 525 62.66 -40.62 -4.45
N LEU A 526 62.62 -41.53 -3.47
CA LEU A 526 62.39 -41.54 -1.99
C LEU A 526 63.41 -40.75 -1.09
N PRO A 527 63.48 -40.89 0.28
CA PRO A 527 62.50 -40.76 1.41
C PRO A 527 63.05 -40.14 2.77
N SER A 528 62.22 -40.23 3.85
CA SER A 528 62.52 -40.17 5.32
C SER A 528 62.50 -38.78 6.00
N SER A 529 62.11 -38.52 7.26
CA SER A 529 62.10 -39.26 8.55
C SER A 529 61.10 -38.59 9.55
N ALA A 530 60.23 -39.30 10.30
CA ALA A 530 60.37 -39.80 11.69
C ALA A 530 60.26 -38.80 12.88
N ARG A 531 59.56 -39.28 13.95
CA ARG A 531 59.41 -38.82 15.37
C ARG A 531 58.29 -37.82 15.71
N SER A 532 57.67 -37.79 16.90
CA SER A 532 57.35 -38.73 18.01
C SER A 532 56.96 -37.88 19.24
N SER A 533 55.80 -38.19 19.83
CA SER A 533 55.49 -38.21 21.29
C SER A 533 55.41 -36.96 22.19
N LYS A 534 54.23 -36.87 22.86
CA LYS A 534 53.98 -36.83 24.34
C LYS A 534 54.08 -35.53 25.17
N GLY A 535 53.07 -35.37 26.06
CA GLY A 535 53.07 -34.72 27.39
C GLY A 535 52.40 -33.34 27.41
N SER A 536 51.27 -33.01 28.06
CA SER A 536 50.67 -33.29 29.40
C SER A 536 50.89 -32.16 30.44
N LEU A 537 49.76 -31.62 30.94
CA LEU A 537 49.46 -31.06 32.29
C LEU A 537 49.89 -29.62 32.74
N ALA A 538 48.85 -28.80 33.00
CA ALA A 538 48.45 -28.15 34.28
C ALA A 538 49.04 -26.80 34.81
N ALA A 539 48.09 -26.00 35.38
CA ALA A 539 48.14 -24.98 36.46
C ALA A 539 48.91 -23.64 36.21
N ALA A 540 48.29 -22.45 36.22
CA ALA A 540 47.69 -21.63 37.30
C ALA A 540 48.71 -20.80 38.14
N SER A 541 48.71 -19.47 37.99
CA SER A 541 48.52 -18.43 39.05
C SER A 541 49.16 -17.06 38.72
N ASP A 542 48.52 -16.03 39.31
CA ASP A 542 49.06 -14.74 39.79
C ASP A 542 49.11 -13.44 38.95
N SER A 543 48.56 -12.41 39.62
CA SER A 543 48.47 -10.96 39.33
C SER A 543 49.48 -10.20 40.24
N PRO A 544 49.42 -8.88 40.57
CA PRO A 544 48.91 -7.61 39.97
C PRO A 544 49.97 -6.46 40.16
N PRO A 545 49.71 -5.21 40.66
CA PRO A 545 48.77 -4.08 40.31
C PRO A 545 49.51 -2.71 40.10
N VAL A 546 48.82 -1.62 39.66
CA VAL A 546 49.05 -0.20 40.12
C VAL A 546 47.76 0.66 40.02
N THR A 547 47.56 1.40 41.12
CA THR A 547 46.70 2.54 41.58
C THR A 547 46.32 3.66 40.59
N GLU A 548 45.52 4.70 40.86
CA GLU A 548 44.46 5.14 41.81
C GLU A 548 44.28 6.64 41.52
N LYS A 549 43.05 7.19 41.47
CA LYS A 549 42.75 8.52 42.04
C LYS A 549 41.25 8.77 42.18
N ARG A 550 40.93 9.28 43.37
CA ARG A 550 39.66 9.44 44.06
C ARG A 550 39.43 10.94 44.26
N HIS A 551 38.18 11.40 44.20
CA HIS A 551 37.74 12.52 45.06
C HIS A 551 36.28 12.36 45.49
N GLU A 552 36.09 12.57 46.79
CA GLU A 552 34.90 12.56 47.66
C GLU A 552 33.90 13.68 47.26
N ALA A 553 32.57 13.57 47.34
CA ALA A 553 31.63 13.23 48.43
C ALA A 553 31.53 14.28 49.57
N THR A 554 30.48 15.11 49.55
CA THR A 554 29.83 15.61 50.79
C THR A 554 28.35 15.96 50.57
N THR A 555 27.57 15.70 51.61
CA THR A 555 26.10 15.65 51.71
C THR A 555 25.57 16.84 52.53
N LEU A 556 24.23 17.06 52.45
CA LEU A 556 23.30 17.72 53.41
C LEU A 556 23.02 19.22 53.27
N THR A 557 21.76 19.58 53.02
CA THR A 557 20.84 20.20 54.02
C THR A 557 19.44 20.52 53.47
N ASN A 558 18.48 20.61 54.40
CA ASN A 558 17.02 20.59 54.32
C ASN A 558 16.33 21.94 54.00
N THR A 559 15.24 21.90 53.19
CA THR A 559 13.89 22.58 53.32
C THR A 559 13.74 24.13 53.40
N PRO A 560 12.51 24.75 53.32
CA PRO A 560 11.27 24.50 52.56
C PRO A 560 10.54 25.78 51.98
N LYS A 561 9.33 25.59 51.37
CA LYS A 561 8.17 26.54 51.20
C LYS A 561 8.32 27.70 50.17
N LEU A 562 7.33 28.26 49.43
CA LEU A 562 5.85 28.44 49.45
C LEU A 562 5.35 28.64 47.98
N SER A 563 4.25 28.03 47.51
CA SER A 563 2.85 28.52 47.35
C SER A 563 2.50 29.60 46.28
N SER A 564 1.51 29.24 45.46
CA SER A 564 0.42 30.05 44.87
C SER A 564 0.70 31.21 43.89
N THR A 565 0.29 31.03 42.63
CA THR A 565 -0.83 31.75 42.01
C THR A 565 -1.38 30.96 40.82
#